data_AF-A0A850RPC6-F1
#
_entry.id   AF-A0A850RPC6-F1
#
_cell.length_a   1.000
_cell.length_b   1.000
_cell.length_c   1.000
_cell.angle_alpha   90.00
_cell.angle_beta   90.00
_cell.angle_gamma   90.00
#
_symmetry.space_group_name_H-M   'P 1'
#
loop_
_entity.id
_entity.type
_entity.pdbx_description
1 polymer ?
#
loop_
_entity_poly.entity_id
_entity_poly.type
_entity_poly.pdbx_seq_one_letter_code
_entity_poly.pdbx_strand_id
1 'polypeptide(L)'
;MNGRLTDRSSLQRHIEHSALAAAAPLLEDLRTKPGLIFRLGIKSAPLFVGQALFIAEQSIIDDVGTIYFFTREGEFFERVFASVAPNGRLANHILPRARLLEVSRLATFSASLRAVSLDEMRRLWSLYDSQSLFALARSLGLEPEALEPICSRYDLPLVETIVHPWLDTRVRALFADPGFVRRVSDKIDADRQAALAYFTQQGLVDGRGPFGLVDIGWRGTIQDNLAWMLPNTRFFGYYLGLQRFLNHQPPNGVKRAYGPDANLNLFFSHLLDAVSPMEMLCNSPRGSVMGYRLEGGEAHAWRLTEPTENAIHAEVVRHFQDGVLFACRHWAPHVEAHSIRSQDLREQACQLWSDLIERPDRQISEAYAALKHNDVFGVGGFVDKRVVPSPWRMIRGIVSSEDRRAVILYIKQTQWSSGLWQRRDLRPVHRLMLIAALTLGRTYKHLRMWMHYHLVTKR
;
A
#
# COMPACT_ATOMS: atom_id res chain seq x y z
N MET A 1 20.60 -29.74 27.75
CA MET A 1 20.96 -28.79 26.68
C MET A 1 20.94 -29.53 25.35
N ASN A 2 19.92 -29.30 24.52
CA ASN A 2 19.76 -30.00 23.23
C ASN A 2 20.76 -29.47 22.20
N GLY A 3 21.71 -30.31 21.79
CA GLY A 3 22.74 -30.01 20.77
C GLY A 3 22.22 -29.91 19.33
N ARG A 4 21.04 -29.32 19.09
CA ARG A 4 20.43 -29.18 17.75
C ARG A 4 20.28 -27.74 17.25
N LEU A 5 20.68 -26.75 18.05
CA LEU A 5 20.62 -25.33 17.71
C LEU A 5 22.04 -24.79 17.55
N THR A 6 22.69 -25.11 16.43
CA THR A 6 24.10 -24.76 16.18
C THR A 6 24.26 -23.37 15.56
N ASP A 7 23.20 -22.84 14.94
CA ASP A 7 23.19 -21.53 14.28
C ASP A 7 21.79 -20.90 14.27
N ARG A 8 21.69 -19.62 13.90
CA ARG A 8 20.41 -18.89 13.87
C ARG A 8 19.38 -19.53 12.92
N SER A 9 19.82 -20.05 11.78
CA SER A 9 18.94 -20.71 10.80
C SER A 9 18.36 -22.03 11.34
N SER A 10 19.08 -22.75 12.20
CA SER A 10 18.58 -23.93 12.89
C SER A 10 17.52 -23.58 13.93
N LEU A 11 17.67 -22.45 14.65
CA LEU A 11 16.65 -21.92 15.56
C LEU A 11 15.38 -21.53 14.81
N GLN A 12 15.48 -20.76 13.73
CA GLN A 12 14.33 -20.35 12.93
C GLN A 12 13.55 -21.57 12.41
N ARG A 13 14.25 -22.58 11.87
CA ARG A 13 13.62 -23.84 11.41
C ARG A 13 12.96 -24.61 12.56
N HIS A 14 13.56 -24.60 13.75
CA HIS A 14 12.98 -25.23 14.93
C HIS A 14 11.67 -24.56 15.35
N ILE A 15 11.64 -23.22 15.39
CA ILE A 15 10.43 -22.45 15.74
C ILE A 15 9.33 -22.71 14.72
N GLU A 16 9.64 -22.67 13.42
CA GLU A 16 8.68 -22.99 12.36
C GLU A 16 8.14 -24.42 12.50
N HIS A 17 9.01 -25.41 12.70
CA HIS A 17 8.59 -26.80 12.86
C HIS A 17 7.70 -27.00 14.09
N SER A 18 8.02 -26.33 15.20
CA SER A 18 7.21 -26.33 16.41
C SER A 18 5.81 -25.75 16.15
N ALA A 19 5.72 -24.61 15.47
CA ALA A 19 4.44 -24.03 15.09
C ALA A 19 3.64 -24.95 14.16
N LEU A 20 4.28 -25.57 13.16
CA LEU A 20 3.61 -26.52 12.27
C LEU A 20 3.10 -27.76 13.00
N ALA A 21 3.87 -28.30 13.95
CA ALA A 21 3.46 -29.44 14.76
C ALA A 21 2.28 -29.07 15.68
N ALA A 22 2.33 -27.89 16.31
CA ALA A 22 1.24 -27.39 17.16
C ALA A 22 -0.04 -27.09 16.37
N ALA A 23 0.07 -26.76 15.09
CA ALA A 23 -1.07 -26.51 14.22
C ALA A 23 -1.73 -27.79 13.68
N ALA A 24 -1.08 -28.96 13.78
CA ALA A 24 -1.59 -30.21 13.22
C ALA A 24 -3.03 -30.58 13.65
N PRO A 25 -3.44 -30.40 14.93
CA PRO A 25 -4.82 -30.67 15.35
C PRO A 25 -5.85 -29.66 14.83
N LEU A 26 -5.43 -28.43 14.53
CA LEU A 26 -6.29 -27.36 13.97
C LEU A 26 -6.52 -27.54 12.47
N LEU A 27 -5.81 -28.48 11.85
CA LEU A 27 -5.77 -28.72 10.42
C LEU A 27 -6.35 -30.12 10.16
N GLU A 28 -7.68 -30.27 10.28
CA GLU A 28 -8.39 -31.57 10.14
C GLU A 28 -8.07 -32.34 8.85
N ASP A 29 -7.58 -31.68 7.82
CA ASP A 29 -6.66 -32.29 6.84
C ASP A 29 -5.84 -31.15 6.22
N LEU A 30 -4.51 -31.24 6.33
CA LEU A 30 -3.56 -30.33 5.67
C LEU A 30 -3.70 -30.29 4.14
N ARG A 31 -4.59 -31.09 3.55
CA ARG A 31 -4.93 -31.11 2.12
C ARG A 31 -6.09 -30.19 1.75
N THR A 32 -6.87 -29.69 2.71
CA THR A 32 -7.95 -28.73 2.39
C THR A 32 -7.37 -27.39 1.94
N LYS A 33 -8.10 -26.66 1.07
CA LYS A 33 -7.69 -25.32 0.61
C LYS A 33 -7.39 -24.36 1.79
N PRO A 34 -8.27 -24.22 2.80
CA PRO A 34 -7.98 -23.42 3.99
C PRO A 34 -6.74 -23.86 4.75
N GLY A 35 -6.55 -25.18 4.95
CA GLY A 35 -5.40 -25.72 5.66
C GLY A 35 -4.06 -25.46 4.94
N LEU A 36 -4.03 -25.56 3.62
CA LEU A 36 -2.86 -25.21 2.80
C LEU A 36 -2.50 -23.74 2.92
N ILE A 37 -3.50 -22.85 2.88
CA ILE A 37 -3.31 -21.40 2.99
C ILE A 37 -2.84 -21.01 4.40
N PHE A 38 -3.41 -21.64 5.43
CA PHE A 38 -2.98 -21.45 6.82
C PHE A 38 -1.52 -21.88 7.03
N ARG A 39 -1.14 -23.04 6.47
CA ARG A 39 0.25 -23.51 6.49
C ARG A 39 1.20 -22.55 5.75
N LEU A 40 0.76 -21.97 4.63
CA LEU A 40 1.51 -20.93 3.95
C LEU A 40 1.72 -19.71 4.86
N GLY A 41 0.68 -19.28 5.57
CA GLY A 41 0.76 -18.24 6.59
C GLY A 41 1.81 -18.52 7.67
N ILE A 42 1.85 -19.74 8.22
CA ILE A 42 2.88 -20.14 9.20
C ILE A 42 4.28 -19.98 8.61
N LYS A 43 4.51 -20.48 7.40
CA LYS A 43 5.82 -20.42 6.72
C LYS A 43 6.25 -18.99 6.40
N SER A 44 5.29 -18.11 6.10
CA SER A 44 5.54 -16.70 5.81
C SER A 44 5.71 -15.85 7.06
N ALA A 45 5.47 -16.38 8.26
CA ALA A 45 5.53 -15.61 9.50
C ALA A 45 6.85 -14.87 9.76
N PRO A 46 8.06 -15.39 9.43
CA PRO A 46 9.31 -14.66 9.67
C PRO A 46 9.37 -13.28 9.00
N LEU A 47 8.70 -13.10 7.86
CA LEU A 47 8.55 -11.79 7.19
C LEU A 47 7.83 -10.78 8.10
N PHE A 48 6.71 -11.19 8.69
CA PHE A 48 5.86 -10.33 9.51
C PHE A 48 6.40 -10.17 10.94
N VAL A 49 7.01 -11.21 11.50
CA VAL A 49 7.73 -11.12 12.78
C VAL A 49 8.88 -10.12 12.65
N GLY A 50 9.69 -10.23 11.59
CA GLY A 50 10.77 -9.30 11.32
C GLY A 50 10.29 -7.86 11.13
N GLN A 51 9.16 -7.66 10.44
CA GLN A 51 8.54 -6.34 10.30
C GLN A 51 8.07 -5.78 11.66
N ALA A 52 7.41 -6.59 12.49
CA ALA A 52 6.96 -6.15 13.81
C ALA A 52 8.13 -5.77 14.73
N LEU A 53 9.22 -6.55 14.70
CA LEU A 53 10.45 -6.21 15.40
C LEU A 53 11.06 -4.93 14.87
N PHE A 54 11.06 -4.73 13.55
CA PHE A 54 11.57 -3.49 12.96
C PHE A 54 10.77 -2.27 13.43
N ILE A 55 9.43 -2.37 13.45
CA ILE A 55 8.55 -1.31 13.98
C ILE A 55 8.90 -1.05 15.45
N ALA A 56 9.02 -2.10 16.28
CA ALA A 56 9.33 -1.97 17.69
C ALA A 56 10.69 -1.31 17.92
N GLU A 57 11.75 -1.83 17.29
CA GLU A 57 13.12 -1.32 17.38
C GLU A 57 13.22 0.14 16.93
N GLN A 58 12.67 0.47 15.76
CA GLN A 58 12.72 1.85 15.25
C GLN A 58 11.86 2.80 16.07
N SER A 59 10.72 2.35 16.62
CA SER A 59 9.88 3.18 17.48
C SER A 59 10.58 3.59 18.78
N ILE A 60 11.44 2.73 19.32
CA ILE A 60 12.30 3.04 20.48
C ILE A 60 13.40 4.03 20.07
N ILE A 61 14.06 3.79 18.93
CA ILE A 61 15.15 4.66 18.44
C ILE A 61 14.66 6.07 18.12
N ASP A 62 13.49 6.17 17.49
CA ASP A 62 12.89 7.45 17.10
C ASP A 62 12.08 8.11 18.24
N ASP A 63 12.05 7.49 19.43
CA ASP A 63 11.39 7.96 20.67
C ASP A 63 9.93 8.39 20.46
N VAL A 64 9.16 7.58 19.72
CA VAL A 64 7.77 7.91 19.40
C VAL A 64 6.84 7.62 20.57
N GLY A 65 5.91 8.54 20.87
CA GLY A 65 4.97 8.35 21.97
C GLY A 65 3.78 7.43 21.64
N THR A 66 3.43 7.32 20.37
CA THR A 66 2.30 6.49 19.88
C THR A 66 2.58 6.04 18.45
N ILE A 67 2.20 4.80 18.14
CA ILE A 67 2.27 4.22 16.80
C ILE A 67 0.85 4.10 16.23
N TYR A 68 0.61 4.73 15.10
CA TYR A 68 -0.64 4.64 14.36
C TYR A 68 -0.51 3.66 13.19
N PHE A 69 -1.30 2.60 13.23
CA PHE A 69 -1.46 1.65 12.14
C PHE A 69 -2.63 2.09 11.26
N PHE A 70 -2.39 2.32 9.98
CA PHE A 70 -3.43 2.79 9.07
C PHE A 70 -4.39 1.67 8.70
N THR A 71 -5.69 1.98 8.65
CA THR A 71 -6.73 1.02 8.26
C THR A 71 -6.52 0.39 6.89
N ARG A 72 -7.25 -0.71 6.63
CA ARG A 72 -6.98 -1.72 5.59
C ARG A 72 -5.85 -2.64 6.04
N GLU A 73 -4.65 -2.50 5.51
CA GLU A 73 -3.56 -3.46 5.74
C GLU A 73 -2.92 -3.32 7.12
N GLY A 74 -2.90 -2.12 7.71
CA GLY A 74 -2.35 -1.92 9.04
C GLY A 74 -3.16 -2.58 10.17
N GLU A 75 -4.41 -2.96 9.91
CA GLU A 75 -5.22 -3.73 10.86
C GLU A 75 -4.64 -5.14 11.11
N PHE A 76 -4.08 -5.74 10.06
CA PHE A 76 -3.35 -6.99 10.19
C PHE A 76 -1.99 -6.76 10.88
N PHE A 77 -1.26 -5.70 10.50
CA PHE A 77 0.04 -5.39 11.10
C PHE A 77 -0.04 -5.07 12.59
N GLU A 78 -1.10 -4.42 13.06
CA GLU A 78 -1.33 -4.15 14.47
C GLU A 78 -1.51 -5.45 15.26
N ARG A 79 -2.28 -6.40 14.73
CA ARG A 79 -2.45 -7.75 15.32
C ARG A 79 -1.14 -8.53 15.33
N VAL A 80 -0.33 -8.45 14.28
CA VAL A 80 1.01 -9.07 14.23
C VAL A 80 1.92 -8.45 15.29
N PHE A 81 1.97 -7.12 15.38
CA PHE A 81 2.77 -6.38 16.35
C PHE A 81 2.41 -6.79 17.78
N ALA A 82 1.12 -6.82 18.11
CA ALA A 82 0.63 -7.29 19.40
C ALA A 82 0.93 -8.77 19.66
N SER A 83 0.96 -9.61 18.62
CA SER A 83 1.28 -11.04 18.77
C SER A 83 2.78 -11.30 19.02
N VAL A 84 3.65 -10.45 18.49
CA VAL A 84 5.11 -10.56 18.66
C VAL A 84 5.57 -9.95 19.98
N ALA A 85 4.92 -8.87 20.44
CA ALA A 85 5.20 -8.20 21.71
C ALA A 85 3.95 -8.16 22.61
N PRO A 86 3.45 -9.32 23.09
CA PRO A 86 2.15 -9.41 23.78
C PRO A 86 2.07 -8.63 25.08
N ASN A 87 3.21 -8.41 25.74
CA ASN A 87 3.28 -7.67 27.00
C ASN A 87 3.57 -6.16 26.79
N GLY A 88 3.54 -5.68 25.54
CA GLY A 88 3.87 -4.29 25.21
C GLY A 88 5.34 -3.93 25.49
N ARG A 89 6.23 -4.92 25.44
CA ARG A 89 7.66 -4.77 25.74
C ARG A 89 8.52 -5.46 24.70
N LEU A 90 9.69 -4.89 24.44
CA LEU A 90 10.78 -5.53 23.73
C LEU A 90 12.01 -5.49 24.63
N ALA A 91 12.42 -6.65 25.15
CA ALA A 91 13.39 -6.75 26.23
C ALA A 91 13.01 -5.81 27.40
N ASN A 92 13.91 -4.91 27.78
CA ASN A 92 13.70 -3.99 28.90
C ASN A 92 12.96 -2.70 28.53
N HIS A 93 12.60 -2.51 27.26
CA HIS A 93 11.93 -1.30 26.78
C HIS A 93 10.41 -1.48 26.78
N ILE A 94 9.68 -0.48 27.27
CA ILE A 94 8.24 -0.36 27.09
C ILE A 94 8.01 0.16 25.68
N LEU A 95 7.18 -0.54 24.91
CA LEU A 95 6.83 -0.12 23.56
C LEU A 95 5.78 1.00 23.59
N PRO A 96 5.81 1.92 22.61
CA PRO A 96 4.80 2.95 22.48
C PRO A 96 3.40 2.36 22.30
N ARG A 97 2.37 3.13 22.69
CA ARG A 97 0.99 2.69 22.49
C ARG A 97 0.68 2.52 21.00
N ALA A 98 0.22 1.34 20.61
CA ALA A 98 -0.32 1.09 19.28
C ALA A 98 -1.79 1.49 19.22
N ARG A 99 -2.20 2.12 18.10
CA ARG A 99 -3.59 2.46 17.80
C ARG A 99 -3.86 2.29 16.32
N LEU A 100 -5.08 1.92 15.96
CA LEU A 100 -5.56 2.06 14.58
C LEU A 100 -5.91 3.52 14.32
N LEU A 101 -5.56 4.01 13.13
CA LEU A 101 -6.02 5.30 12.61
C LEU A 101 -6.78 5.06 11.32
N GLU A 102 -8.04 5.47 11.28
CA GLU A 102 -8.88 5.30 10.11
C GLU A 102 -8.56 6.39 9.08
N VAL A 103 -7.67 6.05 8.14
CA VAL A 103 -7.22 6.93 7.08
C VAL A 103 -7.13 6.16 5.76
N SER A 104 -7.20 6.91 4.66
CA SER A 104 -6.86 6.42 3.33
C SER A 104 -6.21 7.55 2.52
N ARG A 105 -5.61 7.20 1.38
CA ARG A 105 -5.10 8.22 0.45
C ARG A 105 -6.21 9.17 -0.01
N LEU A 106 -7.41 8.64 -0.29
CA LEU A 106 -8.56 9.44 -0.71
C LEU A 106 -9.01 10.40 0.40
N ALA A 107 -9.22 9.88 1.61
CA ALA A 107 -9.74 10.65 2.75
C ALA A 107 -8.77 11.75 3.23
N THR A 108 -7.48 11.61 2.93
CA THR A 108 -6.44 12.56 3.39
C THR A 108 -5.94 13.49 2.30
N PHE A 109 -6.14 13.18 1.01
CA PHE A 109 -5.57 13.98 -0.07
C PHE A 109 -6.15 15.39 -0.11
N SER A 110 -7.46 15.53 -0.31
CA SER A 110 -8.15 16.82 -0.38
C SER A 110 -7.89 17.68 0.86
N ALA A 111 -8.07 17.10 2.06
CA ALA A 111 -7.80 17.76 3.34
C ALA A 111 -6.37 18.31 3.48
N SER A 112 -5.39 17.69 2.80
CA SER A 112 -3.98 18.08 2.84
C SER A 112 -3.55 19.08 1.76
N LEU A 113 -4.44 19.51 0.87
CA LEU A 113 -4.11 20.48 -0.18
C LEU A 113 -4.03 21.88 0.39
N ARG A 114 -2.89 22.54 0.26
CA ARG A 114 -2.68 23.88 0.83
C ARG A 114 -3.32 25.00 -0.01
N ALA A 115 -3.56 24.74 -1.29
CA ALA A 115 -4.19 25.65 -2.22
C ALA A 115 -4.80 24.89 -3.40
N VAL A 116 -5.72 25.53 -4.12
CA VAL A 116 -6.20 25.05 -5.42
C VAL A 116 -5.18 25.46 -6.48
N SER A 117 -4.17 24.62 -6.72
CA SER A 117 -3.11 24.92 -7.68
C SER A 117 -2.67 23.69 -8.46
N LEU A 118 -2.12 23.92 -9.66
CA LEU A 118 -1.54 22.86 -10.46
C LEU A 118 -0.39 22.15 -9.73
N ASP A 119 0.41 22.89 -8.96
CA ASP A 119 1.53 22.35 -8.18
C ASP A 119 1.08 21.40 -7.08
N GLU A 120 0.00 21.73 -6.35
CA GLU A 120 -0.60 20.81 -5.38
C GLU A 120 -1.14 19.55 -6.09
N MET A 121 -1.80 19.71 -7.25
CA MET A 121 -2.30 18.57 -8.03
C MET A 121 -1.19 17.71 -8.64
N ARG A 122 0.05 18.20 -8.78
CA ARG A 122 1.19 17.35 -9.17
C ARG A 122 1.42 16.19 -8.20
N ARG A 123 0.99 16.33 -6.93
CA ARG A 123 1.05 15.23 -5.95
C ARG A 123 0.23 14.00 -6.38
N LEU A 124 -0.84 14.23 -7.15
CA LEU A 124 -1.66 13.21 -7.81
C LEU A 124 -1.12 12.85 -9.20
N TRP A 125 -0.86 13.88 -10.02
CA TRP A 125 -0.49 13.70 -11.42
C TRP A 125 0.91 13.13 -11.66
N SER A 126 1.80 13.15 -10.66
CA SER A 126 3.11 12.47 -10.76
C SER A 126 2.97 10.95 -10.86
N LEU A 127 1.89 10.39 -10.29
CA LEU A 127 1.53 8.99 -10.42
C LEU A 127 0.60 8.73 -11.61
N TYR A 128 -0.38 9.62 -11.82
CA TYR A 128 -1.36 9.57 -12.89
C TYR A 128 -1.14 10.72 -13.89
N ASP A 129 -0.14 10.55 -14.76
CA ASP A 129 0.28 11.56 -15.74
C ASP A 129 -0.74 11.84 -16.85
N SER A 130 -1.81 11.05 -16.90
CA SER A 130 -2.97 11.24 -17.77
C SER A 130 -4.24 11.08 -16.91
N GLN A 131 -5.11 12.08 -16.91
CA GLN A 131 -6.28 12.09 -16.04
C GLN A 131 -7.43 12.91 -16.67
N SER A 132 -8.67 12.47 -16.43
CA SER A 132 -9.88 13.24 -16.76
C SER A 132 -10.34 14.11 -15.59
N LEU A 133 -11.12 15.15 -15.86
CA LEU A 133 -11.69 15.98 -14.79
C LEU A 133 -12.68 15.22 -13.92
N PHE A 134 -13.35 14.20 -14.47
CA PHE A 134 -14.14 13.23 -13.71
C PHE A 134 -13.28 12.54 -12.65
N ALA A 135 -12.14 11.96 -13.05
CA ALA A 135 -11.26 11.25 -12.13
C ALA A 135 -10.59 12.19 -11.11
N LEU A 136 -10.27 13.43 -11.51
CA LEU A 136 -9.80 14.47 -10.60
C LEU A 136 -10.86 14.79 -9.54
N ALA A 137 -12.11 15.05 -9.95
CA ALA A 137 -13.21 15.36 -9.06
C ALA A 137 -13.42 14.24 -8.03
N ARG A 138 -13.47 12.98 -8.48
CA ARG A 138 -13.57 11.81 -7.59
C ARG A 138 -12.38 11.70 -6.63
N SER A 139 -11.17 12.02 -7.07
CA SER A 139 -9.96 12.02 -6.22
C SER A 139 -9.99 13.12 -5.15
N LEU A 140 -10.74 14.21 -5.39
CA LEU A 140 -11.01 15.29 -4.43
C LEU A 140 -12.27 15.02 -3.58
N GLY A 141 -12.95 13.89 -3.81
CA GLY A 141 -14.23 13.57 -3.16
C GLY A 141 -15.36 14.52 -3.56
N LEU A 142 -15.29 15.13 -4.74
CA LEU A 142 -16.34 15.94 -5.34
C LEU A 142 -17.23 15.08 -6.23
N GLU A 143 -18.51 15.43 -6.30
CA GLU A 143 -19.41 14.91 -7.33
C GLU A 143 -19.03 15.52 -8.69
N PRO A 144 -18.63 14.72 -9.68
CA PRO A 144 -18.12 15.22 -10.95
C PRO A 144 -19.08 16.14 -11.70
N GLU A 145 -20.37 15.80 -11.71
CA GLU A 145 -21.45 16.51 -12.40
C GLU A 145 -21.58 17.95 -11.87
N ALA A 146 -21.23 18.19 -10.61
CA ALA A 146 -21.24 19.53 -10.04
C ALA A 146 -20.16 20.46 -10.64
N LEU A 147 -19.14 19.93 -11.29
CA LEU A 147 -18.09 20.71 -11.95
C LEU A 147 -18.37 20.92 -13.45
N GLU A 148 -19.30 20.17 -14.05
CA GLU A 148 -19.57 20.19 -15.49
C GLU A 148 -19.86 21.60 -16.04
N PRO A 149 -20.74 22.44 -15.42
CA PRO A 149 -21.02 23.77 -15.94
C PRO A 149 -19.80 24.70 -15.96
N ILE A 150 -18.85 24.48 -15.04
CA ILE A 150 -17.61 25.25 -14.96
C ILE A 150 -16.64 24.75 -16.03
N CYS A 151 -16.46 23.44 -16.14
CA CYS A 151 -15.51 22.83 -17.08
C CYS A 151 -15.89 23.09 -18.54
N SER A 152 -17.18 23.07 -18.87
CA SER A 152 -17.68 23.34 -20.23
C SER A 152 -17.36 24.75 -20.74
N ARG A 153 -17.16 25.74 -19.85
CA ARG A 153 -16.73 27.10 -20.24
C ARG A 153 -15.30 27.17 -20.79
N TYR A 154 -14.52 26.10 -20.58
CA TYR A 154 -13.14 25.97 -21.01
C TYR A 154 -12.94 24.85 -22.03
N ASP A 155 -14.02 24.34 -22.64
CA ASP A 155 -13.99 23.20 -23.57
C ASP A 155 -13.32 21.97 -22.95
N LEU A 156 -13.67 21.67 -21.68
CA LEU A 156 -13.17 20.51 -20.94
C LEU A 156 -14.32 19.55 -20.58
N PRO A 157 -14.68 18.62 -21.47
CA PRO A 157 -15.59 17.53 -21.13
C PRO A 157 -15.06 16.69 -19.97
N LEU A 158 -15.91 16.33 -19.02
CA LEU A 158 -15.48 15.64 -17.79
C LEU A 158 -14.77 14.31 -18.04
N VAL A 159 -15.19 13.57 -19.07
CA VAL A 159 -14.65 12.25 -19.40
C VAL A 159 -13.42 12.30 -20.31
N GLU A 160 -13.05 13.48 -20.83
CA GLU A 160 -11.86 13.64 -21.67
C GLU A 160 -10.62 13.29 -20.85
N THR A 161 -9.79 12.35 -21.34
CA THR A 161 -8.51 12.04 -20.71
C THR A 161 -7.44 13.00 -21.21
N ILE A 162 -6.93 13.83 -20.32
CA ILE A 162 -5.93 14.86 -20.62
C ILE A 162 -4.55 14.34 -20.22
N VAL A 163 -3.60 14.36 -21.16
CA VAL A 163 -2.20 13.98 -20.89
C VAL A 163 -1.45 15.19 -20.37
N HIS A 164 -0.73 15.01 -19.27
CA HIS A 164 -0.05 16.06 -18.54
C HIS A 164 -0.96 17.27 -18.25
N PRO A 165 -2.03 17.11 -17.43
CA PRO A 165 -3.02 18.17 -17.20
C PRO A 165 -2.41 19.51 -16.78
N TRP A 166 -1.27 19.48 -16.07
CA TRP A 166 -0.54 20.69 -15.67
C TRP A 166 0.09 21.48 -16.83
N LEU A 167 0.17 20.94 -18.05
CA LEU A 167 0.64 21.63 -19.26
C LEU A 167 -0.50 22.12 -20.14
N ASP A 168 -1.72 21.59 -19.98
CA ASP A 168 -2.87 21.96 -20.79
C ASP A 168 -3.33 23.40 -20.47
N THR A 169 -3.48 24.22 -21.50
CA THR A 169 -3.85 25.64 -21.36
C THR A 169 -5.29 25.84 -20.88
N ARG A 170 -6.21 24.95 -21.25
CA ARG A 170 -7.59 24.95 -20.78
C ARG A 170 -7.63 24.62 -19.29
N VAL A 171 -6.87 23.61 -18.86
CA VAL A 171 -6.76 23.23 -17.44
C VAL A 171 -6.14 24.36 -16.63
N ARG A 172 -5.09 25.02 -17.14
CA ARG A 172 -4.50 26.22 -16.51
C ARG A 172 -5.53 27.33 -16.34
N ALA A 173 -6.36 27.58 -17.36
CA ALA A 173 -7.41 28.59 -17.31
C ALA A 173 -8.52 28.22 -16.31
N LEU A 174 -8.92 26.94 -16.23
CA LEU A 174 -9.87 26.43 -15.24
C LEU A 174 -9.38 26.66 -13.80
N PHE A 175 -8.09 26.42 -13.52
CA PHE A 175 -7.50 26.67 -12.20
C PHE A 175 -7.33 28.16 -11.86
N ALA A 176 -7.59 29.06 -12.83
CA ALA A 176 -7.69 30.49 -12.61
C ALA A 176 -9.16 30.99 -12.53
N ASP A 177 -10.16 30.13 -12.79
CA ASP A 177 -11.58 30.48 -12.66
C ASP A 177 -11.95 30.66 -11.19
N PRO A 178 -12.46 31.83 -10.77
CA PRO A 178 -12.83 32.06 -9.37
C PRO A 178 -13.92 31.11 -8.87
N GLY A 179 -14.85 30.69 -9.74
CA GLY A 179 -15.91 29.76 -9.40
C GLY A 179 -15.38 28.36 -9.11
N PHE A 180 -14.46 27.87 -9.97
CA PHE A 180 -13.76 26.60 -9.75
C PHE A 180 -12.92 26.64 -8.47
N VAL A 181 -12.09 27.67 -8.30
CA VAL A 181 -11.21 27.83 -7.14
C VAL A 181 -12.03 27.86 -5.86
N ARG A 182 -13.11 28.65 -5.81
CA ARG A 182 -14.00 28.70 -4.65
C ARG A 182 -14.60 27.33 -4.35
N ARG A 183 -15.17 26.66 -5.36
CA ARG A 183 -15.83 25.36 -5.18
C ARG A 183 -14.90 24.29 -4.62
N VAL A 184 -13.66 24.24 -5.13
CA VAL A 184 -12.65 23.27 -4.67
C VAL A 184 -12.08 23.68 -3.31
N SER A 185 -11.85 24.98 -3.06
CA SER A 185 -11.39 25.47 -1.76
C SER A 185 -12.39 25.17 -0.64
N ASP A 186 -13.69 25.41 -0.88
CA ASP A 186 -14.75 25.11 0.08
C ASP A 186 -14.75 23.61 0.45
N LYS A 187 -14.46 22.73 -0.52
CA LYS A 187 -14.33 21.29 -0.28
C LYS A 187 -13.08 20.94 0.54
N ILE A 188 -11.94 21.53 0.19
CA ILE A 188 -10.67 21.33 0.92
C ILE A 188 -10.85 21.73 2.38
N ASP A 189 -11.47 22.88 2.64
CA ASP A 189 -11.66 23.40 3.99
C ASP A 189 -12.63 22.53 4.80
N ALA A 190 -13.75 22.11 4.20
CA ALA A 190 -14.68 21.18 4.83
C ALA A 190 -14.03 19.82 5.17
N ASP A 191 -13.26 19.25 4.23
CA ASP A 191 -12.55 17.98 4.46
C ASP A 191 -11.49 18.12 5.54
N ARG A 192 -10.72 19.22 5.52
CA ARG A 192 -9.70 19.51 6.54
C ARG A 192 -10.33 19.64 7.91
N GLN A 193 -11.41 20.40 8.05
CA GLN A 193 -12.10 20.56 9.33
C GLN A 193 -12.58 19.21 9.88
N ALA A 194 -13.23 18.39 9.03
CA ALA A 194 -13.73 17.08 9.44
C ALA A 194 -12.58 16.11 9.80
N ALA A 195 -11.50 16.10 9.01
CA ALA A 195 -10.33 15.26 9.26
C ALA A 195 -9.60 15.65 10.55
N LEU A 196 -9.38 16.95 10.78
CA LEU A 196 -8.71 17.44 11.99
C LEU A 196 -9.54 17.18 13.26
N ALA A 197 -10.88 17.27 13.17
CA ALA A 197 -11.75 16.89 14.27
C ALA A 197 -11.58 15.40 14.62
N TYR A 198 -11.58 14.52 13.62
CA TYR A 198 -11.33 13.09 13.81
C TYR A 198 -9.93 12.82 14.38
N PHE A 199 -8.88 13.41 13.82
CA PHE A 199 -7.51 13.21 14.31
C PHE A 199 -7.33 13.66 15.76
N THR A 200 -7.94 14.80 16.12
CA THR A 200 -7.92 15.29 17.50
C THR A 200 -8.53 14.28 18.46
N GLN A 201 -9.66 13.66 18.11
CA GLN A 201 -10.28 12.59 18.90
C GLN A 201 -9.40 11.34 19.02
N GLN A 202 -8.62 11.02 17.97
CA GLN A 202 -7.66 9.93 17.99
C GLN A 202 -6.34 10.26 18.73
N GLY A 203 -6.21 11.48 19.26
CA GLY A 203 -5.01 11.97 19.95
C GLY A 203 -3.90 12.47 19.03
N LEU A 204 -4.16 12.54 17.72
CA LEU A 204 -3.26 13.06 16.71
C LEU A 204 -3.51 14.57 16.54
N VAL A 205 -2.77 15.37 17.30
CA VAL A 205 -2.91 16.83 17.37
C VAL A 205 -1.62 17.49 16.90
N ASP A 206 -1.73 18.61 16.17
CA ASP A 206 -0.58 19.37 15.69
C ASP A 206 0.28 19.87 16.87
N GLY A 207 1.61 19.82 16.70
CA GLY A 207 2.57 20.16 17.75
C GLY A 207 2.76 19.11 18.85
N ARG A 208 2.07 17.96 18.77
CA ARG A 208 2.34 16.79 19.62
C ARG A 208 3.22 15.77 18.90
N GLY A 209 3.71 14.77 19.63
CA GLY A 209 4.51 13.68 19.08
C GLY A 209 5.91 13.61 19.71
N PRO A 210 6.88 12.94 19.04
CA PRO A 210 6.77 12.37 17.69
C PRO A 210 5.84 11.16 17.62
N PHE A 211 5.28 10.90 16.43
CA PHE A 211 4.40 9.77 16.16
C PHE A 211 5.00 8.79 15.15
N GLY A 212 4.82 7.50 15.43
CA GLY A 212 5.10 6.41 14.50
C GLY A 212 3.90 6.13 13.61
N LEU A 213 4.12 5.84 12.33
CA LEU A 213 3.09 5.53 11.33
C LEU A 213 3.42 4.21 10.66
N VAL A 214 2.45 3.31 10.53
CA VAL A 214 2.62 2.01 9.89
C VAL A 214 1.57 1.83 8.80
N ASP A 215 2.05 1.56 7.59
CA ASP A 215 1.24 1.40 6.37
C ASP A 215 1.97 0.45 5.41
N ILE A 216 1.23 -0.24 4.55
CA ILE A 216 1.82 -1.02 3.45
C ILE A 216 2.15 -0.11 2.25
N GLY A 217 1.52 1.07 2.17
CA GLY A 217 1.65 2.01 1.06
C GLY A 217 3.10 2.31 0.68
N TRP A 218 3.50 1.91 -0.53
CA TRP A 218 4.90 1.83 -0.98
C TRP A 218 5.64 3.14 -1.16
N ARG A 219 5.01 4.27 -0.86
CA ARG A 219 5.59 5.62 -1.01
C ARG A 219 5.31 6.53 0.18
N GLY A 220 4.50 6.07 1.14
CA GLY A 220 4.07 6.85 2.29
C GLY A 220 3.31 8.13 1.97
N THR A 221 2.48 8.13 0.93
CA THR A 221 1.69 9.33 0.55
C THR A 221 0.65 9.74 1.59
N ILE A 222 0.11 8.79 2.38
CA ILE A 222 -0.80 9.14 3.47
C ILE A 222 -0.03 9.88 4.56
N GLN A 223 1.18 9.41 4.91
CA GLN A 223 2.08 10.15 5.80
C GLN A 223 2.39 11.54 5.25
N ASP A 224 2.62 11.68 3.94
CA ASP A 224 2.84 13.00 3.34
C ASP A 224 1.64 13.93 3.58
N ASN A 225 0.42 13.42 3.35
CA ASN A 225 -0.80 14.18 3.57
C ASN A 225 -0.96 14.60 5.04
N LEU A 226 -0.72 13.70 5.99
CA LEU A 226 -0.78 14.01 7.43
C LEU A 226 0.26 15.07 7.81
N ALA A 227 1.49 14.94 7.32
CA ALA A 227 2.57 15.86 7.60
C ALA A 227 2.29 17.29 7.07
N TRP A 228 1.59 17.42 5.94
CA TRP A 228 1.13 18.73 5.45
C TRP A 228 -0.03 19.32 6.27
N MET A 229 -0.90 18.49 6.85
CA MET A 229 -2.01 18.94 7.70
C MET A 229 -1.56 19.30 9.12
N LEU A 230 -0.47 18.70 9.60
CA LEU A 230 0.05 18.82 10.96
C LEU A 230 1.55 19.20 10.90
N PRO A 231 1.87 20.44 10.45
CA PRO A 231 3.23 20.84 10.13
C PRO A 231 4.16 20.95 11.35
N ASN A 232 3.61 21.12 12.55
CA ASN A 232 4.40 21.22 13.79
C ASN A 232 4.63 19.86 14.47
N THR A 233 4.09 18.78 13.88
CA THR A 233 4.24 17.41 14.36
C THR A 233 5.29 16.66 13.57
N ARG A 234 6.16 15.91 14.27
CA ARG A 234 7.16 15.03 13.64
C ARG A 234 6.61 13.62 13.45
N PHE A 235 6.77 13.09 12.24
CA PHE A 235 6.30 11.76 11.84
C PHE A 235 7.43 10.83 11.43
N PHE A 236 7.39 9.60 11.92
CA PHE A 236 8.26 8.51 11.50
C PHE A 236 7.43 7.38 10.90
N GLY A 237 7.66 7.05 9.64
CA GLY A 237 6.98 5.97 8.95
C GLY A 237 7.80 4.69 8.94
N TYR A 238 7.18 3.57 9.29
CA TYR A 238 7.77 2.23 9.33
C TYR A 238 7.07 1.35 8.29
N TYR A 239 7.72 1.20 7.13
CA TYR A 239 7.14 0.53 5.96
C TYR A 239 7.73 -0.86 5.74
N LEU A 240 6.94 -1.76 5.14
CA LEU A 240 7.43 -3.06 4.68
C LEU A 240 8.50 -2.90 3.58
N GLY A 241 8.28 -1.95 2.67
CA GLY A 241 9.24 -1.56 1.63
C GLY A 241 8.89 -0.18 1.06
N LEU A 242 9.88 0.50 0.49
CA LEU A 242 9.74 1.86 -0.06
C LEU A 242 10.19 1.94 -1.51
N GLN A 243 9.28 2.34 -2.38
CA GLN A 243 9.56 2.77 -3.75
C GLN A 243 10.05 4.23 -3.77
N ARG A 244 10.75 4.59 -4.86
CA ARG A 244 11.33 5.93 -5.07
C ARG A 244 10.34 7.07 -5.04
N PHE A 245 10.46 8.03 -4.13
CA PHE A 245 9.52 9.15 -4.05
C PHE A 245 9.35 9.87 -5.40
N LEU A 246 8.09 10.19 -5.72
CA LEU A 246 7.72 10.92 -6.94
C LEU A 246 7.53 12.41 -6.67
N ASN A 247 7.18 12.76 -5.43
CA ASN A 247 6.84 14.10 -5.00
C ASN A 247 7.85 14.57 -3.95
N HIS A 248 7.96 15.89 -3.81
CA HIS A 248 8.68 16.51 -2.70
C HIS A 248 8.16 15.99 -1.36
N GLN A 249 9.06 15.58 -0.48
CA GLN A 249 8.72 15.00 0.81
C GLN A 249 8.58 16.10 1.87
N PRO A 250 7.56 16.06 2.75
CA PRO A 250 7.42 17.03 3.83
C PRO A 250 8.62 16.99 4.79
N PRO A 251 9.13 18.14 5.26
CA PRO A 251 10.34 18.20 6.08
C PRO A 251 10.17 17.59 7.47
N ASN A 252 8.93 17.51 7.98
CA ASN A 252 8.57 16.91 9.26
C ASN A 252 8.28 15.40 9.18
N GLY A 253 8.52 14.75 8.03
CA GLY A 253 8.31 13.32 7.83
C GLY A 253 9.59 12.57 7.50
N VAL A 254 9.90 11.54 8.29
CA VAL A 254 10.96 10.56 8.01
C VAL A 254 10.31 9.22 7.64
N LYS A 255 10.84 8.51 6.64
CA LYS A 255 10.33 7.20 6.21
C LYS A 255 11.47 6.18 6.25
N ARG A 256 11.19 5.01 6.81
CA ARG A 256 12.12 3.90 6.93
C ARG A 256 11.46 2.63 6.41
N ALA A 257 12.24 1.74 5.81
CA ALA A 257 11.75 0.47 5.30
C ALA A 257 12.46 -0.71 5.97
N TYR A 258 11.70 -1.74 6.33
CA TYR A 258 12.24 -3.01 6.81
C TYR A 258 12.90 -3.79 5.67
N GLY A 259 12.16 -4.01 4.58
CA GLY A 259 12.61 -4.71 3.39
C GLY A 259 13.42 -3.81 2.44
N PRO A 260 13.08 -3.76 1.14
CA PRO A 260 13.78 -2.91 0.17
C PRO A 260 13.43 -1.42 0.36
N ASP A 261 14.43 -0.56 0.23
CA ASP A 261 14.26 0.89 0.12
C ASP A 261 14.96 1.42 -1.13
N ALA A 262 14.17 1.64 -2.17
CA ALA A 262 14.64 2.11 -3.48
C ALA A 262 15.11 3.59 -3.47
N ASN A 263 14.90 4.31 -2.37
CA ASN A 263 15.44 5.66 -2.18
C ASN A 263 16.89 5.62 -1.71
N LEU A 264 17.30 4.57 -1.02
CA LEU A 264 18.67 4.42 -0.49
C LEU A 264 19.56 3.58 -1.39
N ASN A 265 19.08 2.44 -1.88
CA ASN A 265 19.84 1.56 -2.76
C ASN A 265 18.91 0.65 -3.60
N LEU A 266 19.48 -0.15 -4.49
CA LEU A 266 18.71 -1.04 -5.38
C LEU A 266 18.58 -2.47 -4.85
N PHE A 267 19.07 -2.78 -3.66
CA PHE A 267 19.03 -4.12 -3.08
C PHE A 267 17.58 -4.55 -2.80
N PHE A 268 17.21 -5.75 -3.26
CA PHE A 268 15.83 -6.26 -3.24
C PHE A 268 14.77 -5.37 -3.93
N SER A 269 15.16 -4.33 -4.69
CA SER A 269 14.20 -3.42 -5.33
C SER A 269 13.25 -4.11 -6.33
N HIS A 270 13.62 -5.28 -6.84
CA HIS A 270 12.75 -6.11 -7.69
C HIS A 270 11.47 -6.58 -6.98
N LEU A 271 11.48 -6.71 -5.65
CA LEU A 271 10.29 -7.07 -4.85
C LEU A 271 9.20 -5.99 -4.94
N LEU A 272 9.60 -4.73 -5.15
CA LEU A 272 8.71 -3.58 -5.29
C LEU A 272 8.06 -3.48 -6.67
N ASP A 273 8.31 -4.43 -7.58
CA ASP A 273 7.65 -4.49 -8.88
C ASP A 273 6.32 -5.24 -8.84
N ALA A 274 6.05 -6.07 -7.82
CA ALA A 274 4.80 -6.81 -7.73
C ALA A 274 4.25 -6.74 -6.30
N VAL A 275 3.77 -5.55 -5.96
CA VAL A 275 3.38 -5.22 -4.58
C VAL A 275 1.94 -5.58 -4.22
N SER A 276 1.05 -5.62 -5.21
CA SER A 276 -0.38 -5.84 -4.98
C SER A 276 -0.77 -7.22 -4.43
N PRO A 277 -0.04 -8.33 -4.67
CA PRO A 277 -0.26 -9.55 -3.91
C PRO A 277 -0.01 -9.38 -2.40
N MET A 278 0.98 -8.59 -2.01
CA MET A 278 1.25 -8.28 -0.60
C MET A 278 0.13 -7.43 -0.01
N GLU A 279 -0.37 -6.43 -0.76
CA GLU A 279 -1.56 -5.66 -0.39
C GLU A 279 -2.75 -6.58 -0.13
N MET A 280 -3.06 -7.50 -1.06
CA MET A 280 -4.14 -8.48 -0.88
C MET A 280 -3.97 -9.33 0.38
N LEU A 281 -2.78 -9.92 0.60
CA LEU A 281 -2.52 -10.81 1.73
C LEU A 281 -2.62 -10.10 3.08
N CYS A 282 -2.37 -8.80 3.12
CA CYS A 282 -2.41 -8.01 4.35
C CYS A 282 -3.76 -7.28 4.55
N ASN A 283 -4.68 -7.34 3.59
CA ASN A 283 -5.89 -6.54 3.58
C ASN A 283 -6.92 -6.91 4.66
N SER A 284 -7.96 -6.07 4.79
CA SER A 284 -9.06 -6.21 5.74
C SER A 284 -10.43 -6.12 5.07
N PRO A 285 -11.47 -6.81 5.60
CA PRO A 285 -12.83 -6.75 5.07
C PRO A 285 -13.59 -5.48 5.49
N ARG A 286 -12.94 -4.54 6.20
CA ARG A 286 -13.57 -3.30 6.68
C ARG A 286 -13.56 -2.16 5.64
N GLY A 287 -13.01 -2.39 4.45
CA GLY A 287 -13.04 -1.43 3.35
C GLY A 287 -12.16 -0.20 3.55
N SER A 288 -12.22 0.72 2.59
CA SER A 288 -11.45 1.97 2.59
C SER A 288 -12.18 3.10 3.27
N VAL A 289 -11.48 3.91 4.07
CA VAL A 289 -12.00 5.19 4.56
C VAL A 289 -12.19 6.13 3.39
N MET A 290 -13.35 6.75 3.29
CA MET A 290 -13.69 7.66 2.20
C MET A 290 -13.69 9.13 2.63
N GLY A 291 -13.84 9.39 3.93
CA GLY A 291 -13.80 10.71 4.53
C GLY A 291 -14.30 10.66 5.96
N TYR A 292 -14.60 11.83 6.52
CA TYR A 292 -15.03 12.00 7.90
C TYR A 292 -16.33 12.81 7.96
N ARG A 293 -17.16 12.54 8.96
CA ARG A 293 -18.41 13.25 9.23
C ARG A 293 -18.50 13.60 10.71
N LEU A 294 -19.14 14.73 11.01
CA LEU A 294 -19.49 15.12 12.37
C LEU A 294 -20.94 14.71 12.63
N GLU A 295 -21.14 13.76 13.53
CA GLU A 295 -22.47 13.26 13.93
C GLU A 295 -22.53 13.27 15.46
N GLY A 296 -23.55 13.93 16.04
CA GLY A 296 -23.72 13.96 17.50
C GLY A 296 -22.58 14.64 18.29
N GLY A 297 -21.77 15.49 17.63
CA GLY A 297 -20.59 16.12 18.26
C GLY A 297 -19.33 15.24 18.22
N GLU A 298 -19.43 14.02 17.65
CA GLU A 298 -18.29 13.14 17.43
C GLU A 298 -17.92 13.06 15.94
N ALA A 299 -16.63 12.87 15.65
CA ALA A 299 -16.14 12.74 14.29
C ALA A 299 -15.95 11.26 13.97
N HIS A 300 -16.63 10.79 12.91
CA HIS A 300 -16.57 9.39 12.50
C HIS A 300 -16.01 9.27 11.09
N ALA A 301 -15.10 8.31 10.91
CA ALA A 301 -14.66 7.88 9.59
C ALA A 301 -15.76 7.02 8.95
N TRP A 302 -16.14 7.32 7.72
CA TRP A 302 -17.06 6.47 6.96
C TRP A 302 -16.28 5.68 5.90
N ARG A 303 -16.69 4.43 5.70
CA ARG A 303 -15.94 3.46 4.88
C ARG A 303 -16.77 2.97 3.70
N LEU A 304 -16.07 2.58 2.63
CA LEU A 304 -16.62 1.87 1.48
C LEU A 304 -16.06 0.45 1.44
N THR A 305 -16.94 -0.53 1.61
CA THR A 305 -16.64 -1.96 1.50
C THR A 305 -17.04 -2.50 0.13
N GLU A 306 -16.21 -3.38 -0.44
CA GLU A 306 -16.51 -4.08 -1.68
C GLU A 306 -16.85 -5.56 -1.38
N PRO A 307 -18.08 -6.04 -1.70
CA PRO A 307 -18.48 -7.42 -1.41
C PRO A 307 -17.53 -8.47 -1.98
N THR A 308 -16.98 -8.23 -3.18
CA THR A 308 -16.03 -9.15 -3.82
C THR A 308 -14.73 -9.29 -3.02
N GLU A 309 -14.20 -8.17 -2.53
CA GLU A 309 -12.98 -8.12 -1.70
C GLU A 309 -13.22 -8.85 -0.37
N ASN A 310 -14.39 -8.67 0.24
CA ASN A 310 -14.78 -9.32 1.49
C ASN A 310 -14.91 -10.84 1.34
N ALA A 311 -15.47 -11.32 0.21
CA ALA A 311 -15.55 -12.75 -0.09
C ALA A 311 -14.15 -13.38 -0.23
N ILE A 312 -13.27 -12.74 -1.00
CA ILE A 312 -11.88 -13.20 -1.18
C ILE A 312 -11.13 -13.18 0.16
N HIS A 313 -11.39 -12.16 1.00
CA HIS A 313 -10.82 -12.11 2.33
C HIS A 313 -11.27 -13.31 3.18
N ALA A 314 -12.58 -13.58 3.23
CA ALA A 314 -13.15 -14.66 4.04
C ALA A 314 -12.65 -16.05 3.61
N GLU A 315 -12.55 -16.30 2.31
CA GLU A 315 -12.19 -17.61 1.73
C GLU A 315 -10.69 -17.88 1.67
N VAL A 316 -9.85 -16.84 1.62
CA VAL A 316 -8.41 -16.97 1.38
C VAL A 316 -7.58 -16.16 2.36
N VAL A 317 -7.69 -14.83 2.33
CA VAL A 317 -6.76 -13.94 3.06
C VAL A 317 -6.79 -14.20 4.56
N ARG A 318 -7.98 -14.38 5.15
CA ARG A 318 -8.17 -14.66 6.57
C ARG A 318 -7.36 -15.89 7.01
N HIS A 319 -7.42 -16.98 6.25
CA HIS A 319 -6.69 -18.21 6.60
C HIS A 319 -5.17 -18.00 6.58
N PHE A 320 -4.66 -17.22 5.63
CA PHE A 320 -3.24 -16.86 5.58
C PHE A 320 -2.84 -16.03 6.80
N GLN A 321 -3.60 -14.99 7.11
CA GLN A 321 -3.37 -14.11 8.26
C GLN A 321 -3.45 -14.87 9.58
N ASP A 322 -4.42 -15.76 9.74
CA ASP A 322 -4.57 -16.58 10.94
C ASP A 322 -3.36 -17.52 11.11
N GLY A 323 -2.82 -18.06 10.02
CA GLY A 323 -1.59 -18.85 10.04
C GLY A 323 -0.37 -18.04 10.47
N VAL A 324 -0.23 -16.81 9.94
CA VAL A 324 0.84 -15.89 10.35
C VAL A 324 0.72 -15.57 11.84
N LEU A 325 -0.48 -15.20 12.32
CA LEU A 325 -0.70 -14.84 13.72
C LEU A 325 -0.51 -16.01 14.67
N PHE A 326 -0.91 -17.21 14.24
CA PHE A 326 -0.64 -18.44 14.98
C PHE A 326 0.86 -18.64 15.18
N ALA A 327 1.64 -18.52 14.11
CA ALA A 327 3.09 -18.60 14.19
C ALA A 327 3.69 -17.46 15.03
N CYS A 328 3.23 -16.20 14.88
CA CYS A 328 3.75 -15.07 15.66
C CYS A 328 3.72 -15.33 17.18
N ARG A 329 2.63 -15.94 17.68
CA ARG A 329 2.53 -16.34 19.09
C ARG A 329 3.55 -17.40 19.51
N HIS A 330 3.95 -18.28 18.59
CA HIS A 330 5.02 -19.25 18.83
C HIS A 330 6.41 -18.62 18.73
N TRP A 331 6.57 -17.58 17.90
CA TRP A 331 7.82 -16.84 17.79
C TRP A 331 8.11 -15.96 19.02
N ALA A 332 7.08 -15.36 19.63
CA ALA A 332 7.25 -14.38 20.72
C ALA A 332 8.14 -14.86 21.89
N PRO A 333 7.98 -16.07 22.46
CA PRO A 333 8.87 -16.54 23.55
C PRO A 333 10.33 -16.65 23.12
N HIS A 334 10.59 -17.00 21.86
CA HIS A 334 11.94 -17.15 21.33
C HIS A 334 12.59 -15.82 20.97
N VAL A 335 11.80 -14.84 20.53
CA VAL A 335 12.28 -13.46 20.31
C VAL A 335 12.91 -12.93 21.60
N GLU A 336 12.21 -13.08 22.71
CA GLU A 336 12.69 -12.65 24.03
C GLU A 336 13.87 -13.49 24.51
N ALA A 337 13.73 -14.82 24.55
CA ALA A 337 14.75 -15.73 25.10
C ALA A 337 16.07 -15.73 24.31
N HIS A 338 16.03 -15.47 23.00
CA HIS A 338 17.20 -15.50 22.12
C HIS A 338 17.59 -14.12 21.56
N SER A 339 16.95 -13.04 21.99
CA SER A 339 17.22 -11.67 21.52
C SER A 339 17.21 -11.54 19.99
N ILE A 340 16.22 -12.16 19.34
CA ILE A 340 16.07 -12.12 17.87
C ILE A 340 15.73 -10.69 17.46
N ARG A 341 16.49 -10.13 16.51
CA ARG A 341 16.30 -8.78 15.98
C ARG A 341 15.68 -8.80 14.60
N SER A 342 15.08 -7.67 14.19
CA SER A 342 14.54 -7.52 12.83
C SER A 342 15.58 -7.79 11.74
N GLN A 343 16.81 -7.35 11.95
CA GLN A 343 17.94 -7.55 11.04
C GLN A 343 18.29 -9.03 10.84
N ASP A 344 18.09 -9.86 11.87
CA ASP A 344 18.36 -11.30 11.82
C ASP A 344 17.39 -12.05 10.90
N LEU A 345 16.20 -11.46 10.67
CA LEU A 345 15.15 -12.02 9.83
C LEU A 345 15.11 -11.39 8.43
N ARG A 346 15.81 -10.27 8.19
CA ARG A 346 15.61 -9.44 6.98
C ARG A 346 15.88 -10.18 5.67
N GLU A 347 16.95 -10.96 5.59
CA GLU A 347 17.28 -11.69 4.37
C GLU A 347 16.26 -12.79 4.08
N GLN A 348 15.90 -13.58 5.10
CA GLN A 348 14.85 -14.60 5.01
C GLN A 348 13.50 -13.97 4.65
N ALA A 349 13.16 -12.84 5.26
CA ALA A 349 11.93 -12.09 5.01
C ALA A 349 11.83 -11.66 3.54
N CYS A 350 12.91 -11.09 2.97
CA CYS A 350 12.97 -10.72 1.57
C CYS A 350 12.86 -11.94 0.64
N GLN A 351 13.45 -13.08 1.01
CA GLN A 351 13.30 -14.33 0.24
C GLN A 351 11.86 -14.86 0.29
N LEU A 352 11.22 -14.86 1.47
CA LEU A 352 9.82 -15.27 1.62
C LEU A 352 8.88 -14.36 0.83
N TRP A 353 9.13 -13.05 0.82
CA TRP A 353 8.40 -12.12 -0.05
C TRP A 353 8.65 -12.46 -1.52
N SER A 354 9.89 -12.69 -1.94
CA SER A 354 10.20 -13.14 -3.31
C SER A 354 9.41 -14.39 -3.70
N ASP A 355 9.36 -15.40 -2.83
CA ASP A 355 8.62 -16.64 -3.11
C ASP A 355 7.12 -16.39 -3.25
N LEU A 356 6.53 -15.55 -2.38
CA LEU A 356 5.11 -15.19 -2.44
C LEU A 356 4.71 -14.47 -3.74
N ILE A 357 5.63 -13.70 -4.35
CA ILE A 357 5.33 -12.94 -5.57
C ILE A 357 5.81 -13.67 -6.83
N GLU A 358 6.95 -14.34 -6.81
CA GLU A 358 7.52 -14.94 -8.03
C GLU A 358 6.97 -16.35 -8.26
N ARG A 359 6.70 -17.09 -7.18
CA ARG A 359 6.24 -18.48 -7.19
C ARG A 359 5.01 -18.66 -6.29
N PRO A 360 3.93 -17.88 -6.51
CA PRO A 360 2.76 -17.93 -5.66
C PRO A 360 2.11 -19.31 -5.71
N ASP A 361 1.71 -19.80 -4.54
CA ASP A 361 0.78 -20.91 -4.43
C ASP A 361 -0.47 -20.63 -5.26
N ARG A 362 -0.99 -21.69 -5.88
CA ARG A 362 -2.11 -21.61 -6.83
C ARG A 362 -3.32 -20.91 -6.21
N GLN A 363 -3.60 -21.18 -4.94
CA GLN A 363 -4.71 -20.60 -4.18
C GLN A 363 -4.58 -19.08 -4.08
N ILE A 364 -3.37 -18.55 -3.89
CA ILE A 364 -3.09 -17.11 -3.79
C ILE A 364 -3.22 -16.46 -5.17
N SER A 365 -2.72 -17.11 -6.23
CA SER A 365 -2.84 -16.59 -7.59
C SER A 365 -4.29 -16.55 -8.07
N GLU A 366 -5.09 -17.58 -7.78
CA GLU A 366 -6.52 -17.62 -8.12
C GLU A 366 -7.30 -16.54 -7.35
N ALA A 367 -7.01 -16.35 -6.05
CA ALA A 367 -7.61 -15.30 -5.24
C ALA A 367 -7.32 -13.90 -5.79
N TYR A 368 -6.05 -13.64 -6.13
CA TYR A 368 -5.66 -12.35 -6.70
C TYR A 368 -6.31 -12.08 -8.05
N ALA A 369 -6.44 -13.11 -8.91
CA ALA A 369 -7.10 -12.96 -10.22
C ALA A 369 -8.61 -12.65 -10.10
N ALA A 370 -9.24 -13.01 -8.98
CA ALA A 370 -10.65 -12.72 -8.71
C ALA A 370 -10.90 -11.32 -8.13
N LEU A 371 -9.85 -10.61 -7.68
CA LEU A 371 -9.99 -9.29 -7.07
C LEU A 371 -10.44 -8.21 -8.06
N LYS A 372 -11.41 -7.41 -7.61
CA LYS A 372 -11.66 -6.06 -8.13
C LYS A 372 -11.01 -5.06 -7.17
N HIS A 373 -10.17 -4.17 -7.68
CA HIS A 373 -9.46 -3.21 -6.83
C HIS A 373 -10.16 -1.84 -6.87
N ASN A 374 -10.25 -1.20 -5.70
CA ASN A 374 -10.80 0.15 -5.57
C ASN A 374 -9.71 1.19 -5.87
N ASP A 375 -9.63 1.61 -7.14
CA ASP A 375 -8.72 2.66 -7.62
C ASP A 375 -9.45 4.00 -7.86
N VAL A 376 -10.43 4.34 -7.01
CA VAL A 376 -11.16 5.62 -7.10
C VAL A 376 -10.18 6.81 -7.05
N PHE A 377 -9.13 6.71 -6.24
CA PHE A 377 -8.06 7.70 -6.23
C PHE A 377 -7.20 7.61 -7.49
N GLY A 378 -7.19 8.69 -8.28
CA GLY A 378 -6.42 8.78 -9.53
C GLY A 378 -7.20 8.35 -10.77
N VAL A 379 -7.90 7.21 -10.73
CA VAL A 379 -8.59 6.64 -11.91
C VAL A 379 -10.10 6.96 -11.91
N GLY A 380 -10.68 7.33 -10.76
CA GLY A 380 -12.07 7.75 -10.65
C GLY A 380 -13.10 6.61 -10.56
N GLY A 381 -12.66 5.35 -10.45
CA GLY A 381 -13.56 4.20 -10.33
C GLY A 381 -12.86 2.90 -9.95
N PHE A 382 -13.62 1.81 -9.94
CA PHE A 382 -13.08 0.46 -9.73
C PHE A 382 -12.37 -0.03 -10.98
N VAL A 383 -11.18 -0.60 -10.82
CA VAL A 383 -10.43 -1.23 -11.90
C VAL A 383 -10.56 -2.73 -11.78
N ASP A 384 -11.19 -3.36 -12.77
CA ASP A 384 -11.25 -4.80 -12.88
C ASP A 384 -9.94 -5.33 -13.49
N LYS A 385 -9.07 -5.88 -12.62
CA LYS A 385 -7.77 -6.46 -13.03
C LYS A 385 -7.90 -7.67 -13.95
N ARG A 386 -9.12 -8.19 -14.18
CA ARG A 386 -9.38 -9.24 -15.17
C ARG A 386 -9.31 -8.70 -16.60
N VAL A 387 -9.60 -7.43 -16.81
CA VAL A 387 -9.62 -6.81 -18.14
C VAL A 387 -8.19 -6.60 -18.63
N VAL A 388 -7.83 -7.30 -19.70
CA VAL A 388 -6.51 -7.19 -20.35
C VAL A 388 -6.65 -6.58 -21.75
N PRO A 389 -5.66 -5.82 -22.24
CA PRO A 389 -5.65 -5.36 -23.63
C PRO A 389 -5.73 -6.54 -24.59
N SER A 390 -6.58 -6.44 -25.62
CA SER A 390 -6.66 -7.48 -26.66
C SER A 390 -5.34 -7.57 -27.43
N PRO A 391 -5.00 -8.74 -28.02
CA PRO A 391 -3.77 -8.89 -28.81
C PRO A 391 -3.65 -7.84 -29.92
N TRP A 392 -4.76 -7.54 -30.59
CA TRP A 392 -4.80 -6.51 -31.64
C TRP A 392 -4.49 -5.11 -31.09
N ARG A 393 -5.01 -4.77 -29.90
CA ARG A 393 -4.72 -3.50 -29.24
C ARG A 393 -3.23 -3.39 -28.86
N MET A 394 -2.64 -4.49 -28.41
CA MET A 394 -1.20 -4.54 -28.12
C MET A 394 -0.34 -4.28 -29.36
N ILE A 395 -0.70 -4.89 -30.50
CA ILE A 395 -0.01 -4.68 -31.78
C ILE A 395 -0.21 -3.23 -32.26
N ARG A 396 -1.46 -2.75 -32.27
CA ARG A 396 -1.77 -1.37 -32.64
C ARG A 396 -1.08 -0.36 -31.76
N GLY A 397 -0.79 -0.65 -30.50
CA GLY A 397 -0.03 0.22 -29.60
C GLY A 397 1.38 0.57 -30.11
N ILE A 398 1.92 -0.14 -31.10
CA ILE A 398 3.18 0.24 -31.75
C ILE A 398 3.01 1.50 -32.60
N VAL A 399 1.84 1.71 -33.21
CA VAL A 399 1.57 2.81 -34.15
C VAL A 399 0.58 3.84 -33.60
N SER A 400 -0.46 3.35 -32.91
CA SER A 400 -1.52 4.15 -32.29
C SER A 400 -1.11 4.65 -30.91
N SER A 401 -1.05 5.97 -30.75
CA SER A 401 -0.75 6.60 -29.46
C SER A 401 -1.81 6.28 -28.41
N GLU A 402 -3.08 6.19 -28.80
CA GLU A 402 -4.20 5.83 -27.92
C GLU A 402 -4.07 4.40 -27.40
N ASP A 403 -3.85 3.42 -28.28
CA ASP A 403 -3.72 2.02 -27.88
C ASP A 403 -2.44 1.78 -27.08
N ARG A 404 -1.36 2.49 -27.42
CA ARG A 404 -0.11 2.47 -26.63
C ARG A 404 -0.37 2.90 -25.19
N ARG A 405 -1.15 3.96 -24.99
CA ARG A 405 -1.53 4.46 -23.66
C ARG A 405 -2.33 3.42 -22.90
N ALA A 406 -3.32 2.78 -23.52
CA ALA A 406 -4.10 1.73 -22.88
C ALA A 406 -3.23 0.56 -22.41
N VAL A 407 -2.24 0.14 -23.23
CA VAL A 407 -1.28 -0.91 -22.87
C VAL A 407 -0.36 -0.46 -21.73
N ILE A 408 0.17 0.76 -21.78
CA ILE A 408 1.03 1.32 -20.72
C ILE A 408 0.27 1.44 -19.39
N LEU A 409 -0.98 1.92 -19.42
CA LEU A 409 -1.84 1.99 -18.24
C LEU A 409 -2.06 0.61 -17.65
N TYR A 410 -2.36 -0.39 -18.48
CA TYR A 410 -2.46 -1.77 -18.03
C TYR A 410 -1.15 -2.27 -17.38
N ILE A 411 0.01 -2.01 -17.98
CA ILE A 411 1.32 -2.38 -17.41
C ILE A 411 1.55 -1.69 -16.06
N LYS A 412 1.22 -0.39 -15.94
CA LYS A 412 1.34 0.37 -14.70
C LYS A 412 0.44 -0.20 -13.60
N GLN A 413 -0.77 -0.62 -13.93
CA GLN A 413 -1.78 -1.17 -13.00
C GLN A 413 -1.57 -2.66 -12.65
N THR A 414 -1.09 -3.44 -13.61
CA THR A 414 -0.92 -4.90 -13.49
C THR A 414 0.55 -5.24 -13.57
N GLN A 415 1.24 -5.20 -12.42
CA GLN A 415 2.69 -5.41 -12.40
C GLN A 415 3.11 -6.86 -12.07
N TRP A 416 2.14 -7.77 -11.90
CA TRP A 416 2.38 -9.15 -11.47
C TRP A 416 2.43 -10.15 -12.63
N SER A 417 3.61 -10.32 -13.23
CA SER A 417 3.82 -11.24 -14.36
C SER A 417 3.61 -12.72 -14.00
N SER A 418 4.03 -13.16 -12.81
CA SER A 418 3.84 -14.54 -12.34
C SER A 418 2.36 -14.93 -12.23
N GLY A 419 1.49 -13.99 -11.80
CA GLY A 419 0.05 -14.23 -11.77
C GLY A 419 -0.56 -14.45 -13.16
N LEU A 420 -0.03 -13.78 -14.20
CA LEU A 420 -0.50 -13.97 -15.58
C LEU A 420 -0.18 -15.36 -16.14
N TRP A 421 0.95 -15.96 -15.74
CA TRP A 421 1.28 -17.33 -16.16
C TRP A 421 0.21 -18.33 -15.72
N GLN A 422 -0.46 -18.09 -14.59
CA GLN A 422 -1.46 -18.98 -14.02
C GLN A 422 -2.89 -18.73 -14.54
N ARG A 423 -3.13 -17.63 -15.29
CA ARG A 423 -4.46 -17.32 -15.86
C ARG A 423 -4.87 -18.29 -16.96
N ARG A 424 -5.86 -19.14 -16.69
CA ARG A 424 -6.36 -20.15 -17.63
C ARG A 424 -7.40 -19.64 -18.63
N ASP A 425 -7.96 -18.46 -18.38
CA ASP A 425 -8.96 -17.81 -19.23
C ASP A 425 -8.36 -17.19 -20.51
N LEU A 426 -7.03 -17.01 -20.55
CA LEU A 426 -6.32 -16.43 -21.69
C LEU A 426 -5.67 -17.50 -22.58
N ARG A 427 -5.78 -17.31 -23.91
CA ARG A 427 -5.08 -18.13 -24.91
C ARG A 427 -3.54 -18.02 -24.73
N PRO A 428 -2.76 -19.07 -25.02
CA PRO A 428 -1.31 -19.09 -24.78
C PRO A 428 -0.54 -17.93 -25.43
N VAL A 429 -0.84 -17.62 -26.70
CA VAL A 429 -0.18 -16.53 -27.43
C VAL A 429 -0.46 -15.16 -26.78
N HIS A 430 -1.72 -14.90 -26.43
CA HIS A 430 -2.10 -13.65 -25.77
C HIS A 430 -1.40 -13.50 -24.42
N ARG A 431 -1.31 -14.58 -23.66
CA ARG A 431 -0.57 -14.62 -22.38
C ARG A 431 0.91 -14.26 -22.58
N LEU A 432 1.57 -14.88 -23.57
CA LEU A 432 2.97 -14.58 -23.90
C LEU A 432 3.18 -13.11 -24.29
N MET A 433 2.26 -12.53 -25.07
CA MET A 433 2.33 -11.11 -25.43
C MET A 433 2.26 -10.20 -24.19
N LEU A 434 1.34 -10.47 -23.27
CA LEU A 434 1.19 -9.71 -22.02
C LEU A 434 2.44 -9.83 -21.14
N ILE A 435 2.99 -11.04 -21.00
CA ILE A 435 4.23 -11.28 -20.24
C ILE A 435 5.40 -10.54 -20.86
N ALA A 436 5.56 -10.57 -22.19
CA ALA A 436 6.62 -9.85 -22.87
C ALA A 436 6.50 -8.33 -22.66
N ALA A 437 5.29 -7.78 -22.75
CA ALA A 437 5.03 -6.37 -22.51
C ALA A 437 5.37 -5.93 -21.07
N LEU A 438 5.00 -6.74 -20.07
CA LEU A 438 5.35 -6.48 -18.67
C LEU A 438 6.85 -6.58 -18.42
N THR A 439 7.51 -7.60 -18.96
CA THR A 439 8.95 -7.77 -18.83
C THR A 439 9.69 -6.58 -19.45
N LEU A 440 9.29 -6.13 -20.64
CA LEU A 440 9.87 -4.95 -21.28
C LEU A 440 9.68 -3.69 -20.43
N GLY A 441 8.46 -3.48 -19.90
CA GLY A 441 8.17 -2.36 -18.99
C GLY A 441 9.02 -2.39 -17.71
N ARG A 442 9.21 -3.58 -17.13
CA ARG A 442 10.04 -3.80 -15.94
C ARG A 442 11.52 -3.52 -16.24
N THR A 443 12.05 -4.03 -17.35
CA THR A 443 13.42 -3.76 -17.79
C THR A 443 13.64 -2.27 -18.03
N TYR A 444 12.70 -1.57 -18.68
CA TYR A 444 12.77 -0.13 -18.87
C TYR A 444 12.77 0.64 -17.54
N LYS A 445 11.90 0.26 -16.59
CA LYS A 445 11.87 0.83 -15.24
C LYS A 445 13.21 0.66 -14.53
N HIS A 446 13.79 -0.55 -14.54
CA HIS A 446 15.09 -0.84 -13.93
C HIS A 446 16.23 -0.06 -14.56
N LEU A 447 16.27 0.02 -15.89
CA LEU A 447 17.27 0.81 -16.61
C LEU A 447 17.17 2.30 -16.22
N ARG A 448 15.95 2.85 -16.14
CA ARG A 448 15.74 4.24 -15.68
C ARG A 448 16.15 4.45 -14.22
N MET A 449 15.83 3.50 -13.34
CA MET A 449 16.23 3.56 -11.92
C MET A 449 17.75 3.53 -11.76
N TRP A 450 18.41 2.62 -12.47
CA TRP A 450 19.86 2.47 -12.51
C TRP A 450 20.55 3.74 -13.02
N MET A 451 20.11 4.25 -14.18
CA MET A 451 20.64 5.51 -14.74
C MET A 451 20.51 6.65 -13.74
N HIS A 452 19.34 6.84 -13.13
CA HIS A 452 19.15 7.91 -12.17
C HIS A 452 19.98 7.70 -10.88
N TYR A 453 20.10 6.46 -10.39
CA TYR A 453 20.93 6.16 -9.21
C TYR A 453 22.41 6.49 -9.43
N HIS A 454 22.95 6.14 -10.60
CA HIS A 454 24.37 6.33 -10.88
C HIS A 454 24.72 7.71 -11.43
N LEU A 455 23.79 8.38 -12.12
CA LEU A 455 24.04 9.67 -12.75
C LEU A 455 23.64 10.86 -11.87
N VAL A 456 22.66 10.71 -10.98
CA VAL A 456 22.07 11.83 -10.22
C VAL A 456 22.37 11.75 -8.72
N THR A 457 22.22 10.59 -8.08
CA THR A 457 22.42 10.45 -6.62
C THR A 457 23.86 10.18 -6.17
N LYS A 458 24.80 9.96 -7.11
CA LYS A 458 26.25 9.85 -6.83
C LYS A 458 27.04 11.15 -7.06
N ARG A 459 26.35 12.25 -7.36
CA ARG A 459 26.85 13.62 -7.17
C ARG A 459 26.30 14.13 -5.86
#